data_AF-A0A3M8CV35-F1
#
_entry.id   AF-A0A3M8CV35-F1
#
_cell.length_a   1.000
_cell.length_b   1.000
_cell.length_c   1.000
_cell.angle_alpha   90.00
_cell.angle_beta   90.00
_cell.angle_gamma   90.00
#
_symmetry.space_group_name_H-M   'P 1'
#
loop_
_entity.id
_entity.type
_entity.pdbx_description
1 polymer ?
#
loop_
_entity_poly.entity_id
_entity_poly.type
_entity_poly.pdbx_seq_one_letter_code
_entity_poly.pdbx_strand_id
1 'polypeptide(L)'
;MQGILYSLLAGVFICLQSVFNAQASEKLGLWQTNAIVHGLGFLVSFSIFLFVRDGEWQKIGEVNKVYLLGGVFGALIVFAVMKGITSIGPAYSVSILLISQLLVALIIDSLGLFGVEKVPLNLNKVMGIGIMIAGLIIFKLK
;
A
#
# COMPACT_ATOMS: atom_id res chain seq x y z
N MET A 1 -8.84 -9.00 -17.51
CA MET A 1 -10.02 -8.88 -16.61
C MET A 1 -9.74 -9.38 -15.19
N GLN A 2 -9.02 -10.49 -14.99
CA GLN A 2 -8.67 -11.02 -13.66
C GLN A 2 -7.94 -10.00 -12.74
N GLY A 3 -7.06 -9.16 -13.30
CA GLY A 3 -6.38 -8.11 -12.52
C GLY A 3 -7.32 -7.12 -11.84
N ILE A 4 -8.46 -6.80 -12.45
CA ILE A 4 -9.47 -5.91 -11.85
C ILE A 4 -10.04 -6.54 -10.59
N LEU A 5 -10.36 -7.84 -10.64
CA LEU A 5 -10.90 -8.58 -9.50
C LEU A 5 -9.88 -8.61 -8.34
N TYR A 6 -8.62 -8.92 -8.62
CA TYR A 6 -7.57 -8.92 -7.59
C TYR A 6 -7.36 -7.54 -6.97
N SER A 7 -7.35 -6.47 -7.78
CA SER A 7 -7.24 -5.10 -7.28
C SER A 7 -8.43 -4.68 -6.42
N LEU A 8 -9.65 -5.09 -6.77
CA LEU A 8 -10.85 -4.83 -5.97
C LEU A 8 -10.77 -5.55 -4.62
N LEU A 9 -10.41 -6.84 -4.62
CA LEU A 9 -10.23 -7.61 -3.39
C LEU A 9 -9.12 -7.01 -2.51
N ALA A 10 -7.99 -6.62 -3.11
CA ALA A 10 -6.92 -5.93 -2.40
C ALA A 10 -7.42 -4.63 -1.75
N GLY A 11 -8.23 -3.84 -2.46
CA GLY A 11 -8.83 -2.63 -1.90
C GLY A 11 -9.71 -2.89 -0.67
N VAL A 12 -10.53 -3.95 -0.69
CA VAL A 12 -11.34 -4.37 0.46
C VAL A 12 -10.45 -4.75 1.64
N PHE A 13 -9.43 -5.57 1.42
CA PHE A 13 -8.53 -6.01 2.49
C PHE A 13 -7.70 -4.87 3.07
N ILE A 14 -7.19 -3.96 2.24
CA ILE A 14 -6.44 -2.78 2.70
C ILE A 14 -7.32 -1.91 3.59
N CYS A 15 -8.59 -1.68 3.21
CA CYS A 15 -9.52 -0.90 4.02
C CYS A 15 -9.77 -1.55 5.39
N LEU A 16 -10.12 -2.84 5.40
CA LEU A 16 -10.35 -3.60 6.63
C LEU A 16 -9.12 -3.63 7.53
N GLN A 17 -7.95 -3.94 6.97
CA GLN A 17 -6.67 -3.93 7.68
C GLN A 17 -6.42 -2.56 8.32
N SER A 18 -6.59 -1.48 7.55
CA SER A 18 -6.30 -0.13 8.03
C SER A 18 -7.21 0.27 9.20
N VAL A 19 -8.50 -0.04 9.11
CA VAL A 19 -9.47 0.24 10.19
C VAL A 19 -9.20 -0.63 11.41
N PHE A 20 -9.01 -1.94 11.25
CA PHE A 20 -8.77 -2.84 12.38
C PHE A 20 -7.46 -2.49 13.11
N ASN A 21 -6.41 -2.18 12.35
CA ASN A 21 -5.13 -1.78 12.92
C ASN A 21 -5.23 -0.45 13.67
N ALA A 22 -5.94 0.54 13.12
CA ALA A 22 -6.18 1.81 13.82
C ALA A 22 -6.92 1.57 15.15
N GLN A 23 -8.01 0.81 15.15
CA GLN A 23 -8.77 0.47 16.36
C GLN A 23 -7.95 -0.32 17.39
N ALA A 24 -7.14 -1.28 16.92
CA ALA A 24 -6.24 -2.02 17.81
C ALA A 24 -5.16 -1.12 18.41
N SER A 25 -4.65 -0.16 17.63
CA SER A 25 -3.61 0.79 18.06
C SER A 25 -4.06 1.74 19.17
N GLU A 26 -5.35 2.06 19.25
CA GLU A 26 -5.89 2.86 20.37
C GLU A 26 -5.72 2.14 21.73
N LYS A 27 -5.73 0.81 21.74
CA LYS A 27 -5.61 0.00 22.96
C LYS A 27 -4.19 -0.48 23.23
N LEU A 28 -3.47 -0.89 22.19
CA LEU A 28 -2.16 -1.54 22.30
C LEU A 28 -0.98 -0.59 22.06
N GLY A 29 -1.24 0.56 21.42
CA GLY A 29 -0.21 1.43 20.86
C GLY A 29 0.15 1.10 19.41
N LEU A 30 0.65 2.10 18.69
CA LEU A 30 0.93 2.01 17.25
C LEU A 30 1.96 0.92 16.93
N TRP A 31 3.09 0.87 17.65
CA TRP A 31 4.18 -0.05 17.34
C TRP A 31 3.90 -1.48 17.77
N GLN A 32 3.21 -1.67 18.90
CA GLN A 32 2.77 -2.98 19.38
C GLN A 32 1.78 -3.60 18.38
N THR A 33 0.75 -2.86 17.97
CA THR A 33 -0.17 -3.32 16.92
C THR A 33 0.60 -3.64 15.64
N ASN A 34 1.49 -2.74 15.19
CA ASN A 34 2.24 -2.95 13.95
C ASN A 34 3.09 -4.23 13.97
N ALA A 35 3.77 -4.50 15.09
CA ALA A 35 4.58 -5.71 15.26
C ALA A 35 3.71 -6.98 15.27
N ILE A 36 2.57 -6.97 15.98
CA ILE A 36 1.66 -8.11 16.06
C ILE A 36 1.07 -8.43 14.68
N VAL A 37 0.57 -7.43 13.96
CA VAL A 37 -0.10 -7.66 12.66
C VAL A 37 0.88 -8.09 11.57
N HIS A 38 2.09 -7.54 11.55
CA HIS A 38 3.15 -8.03 10.66
C HIS A 38 3.63 -9.42 11.04
N GLY A 39 3.72 -9.73 12.34
CA GLY A 39 4.03 -11.07 12.82
C GLY A 39 3.00 -12.10 12.37
N LEU A 40 1.70 -11.77 12.50
CA LEU A 40 0.62 -12.64 12.02
C LEU A 40 0.64 -12.79 10.49
N GLY A 41 0.86 -11.69 9.76
CA GLY A 41 1.03 -11.72 8.31
C GLY A 41 2.21 -12.59 7.87
N PHE A 42 3.33 -12.51 8.59
CA PHE A 42 4.49 -13.38 8.38
C PHE A 42 4.13 -14.86 8.62
N LEU A 43 3.46 -15.20 9.72
CA LEU A 43 3.07 -16.58 10.01
C LEU A 43 2.15 -17.17 8.94
N VAL A 44 1.16 -16.39 8.47
CA VAL A 44 0.26 -16.81 7.39
C VAL A 44 1.03 -16.99 6.09
N SER A 45 1.83 -15.99 5.68
CA SER A 45 2.64 -16.04 4.46
C SER A 45 3.63 -17.22 4.48
N PHE A 46 4.33 -17.41 5.60
CA PHE A 46 5.27 -18.51 5.79
C PHE A 46 4.57 -19.87 5.73
N SER A 47 3.39 -20.01 6.34
CA SER A 47 2.62 -21.25 6.28
C SER A 47 2.19 -21.58 4.85
N ILE A 48 1.70 -20.60 4.08
CA ILE A 48 1.34 -20.79 2.67
C ILE A 48 2.58 -21.18 1.85
N PHE A 49 3.71 -20.50 2.08
CA PHE A 49 4.98 -20.79 1.45
C PHE A 49 5.43 -22.26 1.66
N LEU A 50 5.16 -22.88 2.81
CA LEU A 50 5.51 -24.28 3.04
C LEU A 50 4.77 -25.25 2.10
N PHE A 51 3.58 -24.90 1.61
CA PHE A 51 2.76 -25.73 0.74
C PHE A 51 2.82 -25.29 -0.74
N VAL A 52 3.02 -24.00 -0.99
CA VAL A 52 3.05 -23.40 -2.33
C VAL A 52 4.48 -23.04 -2.69
N ARG A 53 5.03 -23.73 -3.69
CA ARG A 53 6.39 -23.50 -4.23
C ARG A 53 6.31 -22.98 -5.65
N ASP A 54 5.97 -21.71 -5.77
CA ASP A 54 5.80 -20.97 -7.02
C ASP A 54 7.06 -20.19 -7.47
N GLY A 55 8.20 -20.41 -6.79
CA GLY A 55 9.49 -19.78 -7.10
C GLY A 55 10.70 -20.69 -6.91
N GLU A 56 11.87 -20.24 -7.38
CA GLU A 56 13.13 -20.98 -7.34
C GLU A 56 14.09 -20.41 -6.28
N TRP A 57 14.40 -21.21 -5.25
CA TRP A 57 15.30 -20.82 -4.15
C TRP A 57 16.71 -20.44 -4.58
N GLN A 58 17.18 -21.02 -5.69
CA GLN A 58 18.51 -20.78 -6.24
C GLN A 58 18.69 -19.34 -6.73
N LYS A 59 17.60 -18.65 -7.09
CA LYS A 59 17.61 -17.28 -7.59
C LYS A 59 17.60 -16.21 -6.50
N ILE A 60 17.57 -16.59 -5.21
CA ILE A 60 17.53 -15.61 -4.11
C ILE A 60 18.76 -14.66 -4.12
N GLY A 61 19.90 -15.17 -4.58
CA GLY A 61 21.13 -14.38 -4.74
C GLY A 61 21.09 -13.38 -5.90
N GLU A 62 20.18 -13.58 -6.86
CA GLU A 62 19.98 -12.69 -8.02
C GLU A 62 19.01 -11.54 -7.71
N VAL A 63 18.25 -11.65 -6.61
CA VAL A 63 17.30 -10.61 -6.21
C VAL A 63 18.05 -9.37 -5.72
N ASN A 64 17.68 -8.21 -6.27
CA ASN A 64 18.17 -6.93 -5.75
C ASN A 64 17.73 -6.76 -4.30
N LYS A 65 18.70 -6.72 -3.37
CA LYS A 65 18.46 -6.63 -1.92
C LYS A 65 17.63 -5.39 -1.53
N VAL A 66 17.63 -4.33 -2.33
CA VAL A 66 16.79 -3.15 -2.11
C VAL A 66 15.31 -3.50 -2.19
N TYR A 67 14.91 -4.44 -3.04
CA TYR A 67 13.51 -4.87 -3.16
C TYR A 67 13.04 -5.67 -1.94
N LEU A 68 13.96 -6.30 -1.20
CA LEU A 68 13.65 -6.97 0.06
C LEU A 68 13.32 -5.99 1.20
N LEU A 69 13.64 -4.69 1.03
CA LEU A 69 13.19 -3.65 1.96
C LEU A 69 11.67 -3.40 1.88
N GLY A 70 10.95 -4.06 0.96
CA GLY A 70 9.49 -4.02 0.90
C GLY A 70 8.81 -4.30 2.24
N GLY A 71 9.36 -5.22 3.05
CA GLY A 71 8.85 -5.49 4.40
C GLY A 71 9.01 -4.30 5.37
N VAL A 72 10.13 -3.56 5.26
CA VAL A 72 10.36 -2.34 6.05
C VAL A 72 9.37 -1.25 5.64
N PHE A 73 9.15 -1.06 4.34
CA PHE A 73 8.14 -0.13 3.85
C PHE A 73 6.73 -0.52 4.31
N GLY A 74 6.39 -1.82 4.34
CA GLY A 74 5.12 -2.32 4.89
C GLY A 74 4.88 -1.85 6.32
N ALA A 75 5.88 -2.00 7.19
CA ALA A 75 5.80 -1.55 8.58
C ALA A 75 5.59 -0.02 8.68
N LEU A 76 6.31 0.76 7.88
CA LEU A 76 6.18 2.23 7.87
C LEU A 76 4.82 2.68 7.31
N ILE A 77 4.32 2.01 6.27
CA ILE A 77 3.00 2.29 5.68
C ILE A 77 1.91 2.04 6.71
N VAL A 78 1.88 0.87 7.35
CA VAL A 78 0.86 0.54 8.36
C VAL A 78 0.90 1.54 9.51
N PHE A 79 2.08 1.90 10.00
CA PHE A 79 2.23 2.95 11.03
C PHE A 79 1.64 4.29 10.58
N ALA A 80 2.02 4.78 9.40
CA ALA A 80 1.57 6.06 8.88
C ALA A 80 0.06 6.09 8.66
N VAL A 81 -0.51 4.98 8.16
CA VAL A 81 -1.95 4.84 7.94
C VAL A 81 -2.70 4.80 9.25
N MET A 82 -2.29 3.98 10.23
CA MET A 82 -2.93 3.95 11.55
C MET A 82 -2.97 5.35 12.16
N LYS A 83 -1.82 6.04 12.17
CA LYS A 83 -1.72 7.40 12.70
C LYS A 83 -2.60 8.39 11.93
N GLY A 84 -2.64 8.28 10.60
CA GLY A 84 -3.55 9.06 9.77
C GLY A 84 -5.01 8.83 10.19
N ILE A 85 -5.44 7.57 10.25
CA ILE A 85 -6.83 7.21 10.55
C ILE A 85 -7.25 7.73 11.93
N THR A 86 -6.40 7.56 12.95
CA THR A 86 -6.67 8.06 14.31
C THR A 86 -6.72 9.59 14.37
N SER A 87 -6.04 10.30 13.46
CA SER A 87 -5.97 11.77 13.49
C SER A 87 -7.02 12.48 12.64
N ILE A 88 -7.36 11.93 11.46
CA ILE A 88 -8.21 12.62 10.47
C ILE A 88 -9.34 11.72 9.93
N GLY A 89 -9.53 10.55 10.53
CA GLY A 89 -10.55 9.58 10.14
C GLY A 89 -10.15 8.67 8.97
N PRO A 90 -10.85 7.53 8.80
CA PRO A 90 -10.50 6.50 7.82
C PRO A 90 -10.65 6.96 6.37
N ALA A 91 -11.79 7.54 6.02
CA ALA A 91 -12.09 7.92 4.64
C ALA A 91 -11.11 8.96 4.08
N TYR A 92 -10.75 9.97 4.88
CA TYR A 92 -9.83 11.02 4.47
C TYR A 92 -8.39 10.51 4.36
N SER A 93 -7.95 9.70 5.33
CA SER A 93 -6.61 9.08 5.31
C SER A 93 -6.40 8.17 4.10
N VAL A 94 -7.35 7.28 3.82
CA VAL A 94 -7.26 6.36 2.67
C VAL A 94 -7.26 7.14 1.35
N SER A 95 -8.05 8.19 1.25
CA SER A 95 -8.09 9.02 0.04
C SER A 95 -6.76 9.74 -0.23
N ILE A 96 -6.14 10.34 0.80
CA ILE A 96 -4.82 10.95 0.68
C ILE A 96 -3.77 9.90 0.29
N LEU A 97 -3.82 8.71 0.91
CA LEU A 97 -2.93 7.60 0.60
C LEU A 97 -3.03 7.21 -0.88
N LEU A 98 -4.25 7.05 -1.42
CA LEU A 98 -4.45 6.69 -2.83
C LEU A 98 -3.90 7.75 -3.78
N ILE A 99 -4.15 9.04 -3.51
CA ILE A 99 -3.62 10.14 -4.33
C ILE A 99 -2.09 10.16 -4.29
N SER A 100 -1.49 10.00 -3.11
CA SER A 100 -0.04 9.95 -2.94
C SER A 100 0.57 8.77 -3.71
N GLN A 101 -0.03 7.59 -3.63
CA GLN A 101 0.41 6.41 -4.38
C GLN A 101 0.38 6.64 -5.89
N LEU A 102 -0.68 7.27 -6.41
CA LEU A 102 -0.79 7.56 -7.85
C LEU A 102 0.21 8.63 -8.31
N LEU A 103 0.48 9.65 -7.51
CA LEU A 103 1.50 10.66 -7.79
C LEU A 103 2.89 10.03 -7.86
N VAL A 104 3.24 9.19 -6.88
CA VAL A 104 4.53 8.50 -6.85
C VAL A 104 4.65 7.51 -8.01
N ALA A 105 3.58 6.76 -8.32
CA ALA A 105 3.54 5.86 -9.48
C ALA A 105 3.76 6.64 -10.79
N LEU A 106 3.13 7.80 -10.96
CA LEU A 106 3.34 8.65 -12.13
C LEU A 106 4.81 9.08 -12.25
N ILE A 107 5.45 9.47 -11.14
CA ILE A 107 6.88 9.85 -11.14
C ILE A 107 7.75 8.66 -11.54
N ILE A 108 7.50 7.48 -10.96
CA ILE A 108 8.24 6.24 -11.26
C ILE A 108 8.11 5.89 -12.74
N ASP A 109 6.89 5.85 -13.28
CA ASP A 109 6.61 5.55 -14.69
C ASP A 109 7.27 6.58 -15.63
N SER A 110 7.20 7.86 -15.28
CA SER A 110 7.66 8.96 -16.14
C SER A 110 9.18 9.06 -16.21
N LEU A 111 9.86 8.63 -15.15
CA LEU A 111 11.31 8.61 -15.06
C LEU A 111 11.91 7.23 -15.41
N GLY A 112 11.08 6.18 -15.53
CA GLY A 112 11.54 4.81 -15.76
C GLY A 112 12.37 4.26 -14.60
N LEU A 113 12.05 4.68 -13.36
CA LEU A 113 12.79 4.25 -12.17
C LEU A 113 12.60 2.75 -11.92
N PHE A 114 13.55 2.09 -11.28
CA PHE A 114 13.45 0.65 -10.95
C PHE A 114 13.29 -0.30 -12.15
N GLY A 115 13.63 0.17 -13.36
CA GLY A 115 13.59 -0.65 -14.57
C GLY A 115 12.20 -0.80 -15.19
N VAL A 116 11.20 -0.02 -14.76
CA VAL A 116 9.93 0.05 -15.50
C VAL A 116 10.11 0.80 -16.81
N GLU A 117 9.32 0.38 -17.82
CA GLU A 117 9.28 1.04 -19.12
C GLU A 117 8.83 2.50 -18.96
N LYS A 118 9.61 3.42 -19.51
CA LYS A 118 9.35 4.84 -19.38
C LYS A 118 8.07 5.21 -20.14
N VAL A 119 7.04 5.62 -19.40
CA VAL A 119 5.79 6.07 -20.00
C VAL A 119 5.80 7.59 -20.07
N PRO A 120 5.61 8.21 -21.25
CA PRO A 120 5.59 9.67 -21.35
C PRO A 120 4.47 10.26 -20.50
N LEU A 121 4.77 11.38 -19.83
CA LEU A 121 3.78 12.17 -19.11
C LEU A 121 2.70 12.63 -20.10
N ASN A 122 1.49 12.13 -19.92
CA ASN A 122 0.32 12.54 -20.68
C ASN A 122 -0.53 13.47 -19.81
N LEU A 123 -1.03 14.56 -20.42
CA LEU A 123 -1.96 15.50 -19.80
C LEU A 123 -3.17 14.79 -19.16
N ASN A 124 -3.63 13.68 -19.76
CA ASN A 124 -4.73 12.88 -19.24
C ASN A 124 -4.44 12.29 -17.84
N LYS A 125 -3.21 11.82 -17.60
CA LYS A 125 -2.82 11.27 -16.28
C LYS A 125 -2.81 12.37 -15.22
N VAL A 126 -2.28 13.54 -15.58
CA VAL A 126 -2.23 14.72 -14.70
C VAL A 126 -3.64 15.22 -14.38
N MET A 127 -4.50 15.34 -15.39
CA MET A 127 -5.90 15.71 -15.21
C MET A 127 -6.67 14.70 -14.35
N GLY A 128 -6.45 13.41 -14.55
CA GLY A 128 -7.07 12.36 -13.73
C GLY A 128 -6.73 12.51 -12.25
N ILE A 129 -5.46 12.71 -11.92
CA ILE A 129 -5.03 12.98 -10.53
C ILE A 129 -5.64 14.28 -10.02
N GLY A 130 -5.68 15.34 -10.85
CA GLY A 130 -6.32 16.61 -10.49
C GLY A 130 -7.80 16.46 -10.14
N ILE A 131 -8.55 15.67 -10.91
CA ILE A 131 -9.96 15.36 -10.65
C ILE A 131 -10.11 14.57 -9.34
N MET A 132 -9.22 13.61 -9.07
CA MET A 132 -9.24 12.87 -7.79
C MET A 132 -8.99 13.77 -6.59
N ILE A 133 -8.06 14.71 -6.70
CA ILE A 133 -7.79 15.71 -5.65
C ILE A 133 -9.01 16.62 -5.45
N ALA A 134 -9.60 17.13 -6.53
CA ALA A 134 -10.81 17.94 -6.46
C ALA A 134 -11.96 17.15 -5.80
N GLY A 135 -12.14 15.88 -6.17
CA GLY A 135 -13.11 14.98 -5.55
C GLY A 135 -12.88 14.80 -4.05
N LEU A 136 -11.62 14.65 -3.62
CA LEU A 136 -11.27 14.57 -2.20
C LEU A 136 -11.59 15.87 -1.45
N ILE A 137 -11.30 17.03 -2.04
CA ILE A 137 -11.62 18.33 -1.43
C ILE A 137 -13.13 18.45 -1.22
N ILE A 138 -13.93 18.11 -2.24
CA ILE A 138 -15.40 18.11 -2.14
C ILE A 138 -15.86 17.10 -1.08
N PHE A 139 -15.27 15.91 -1.03
CA PHE A 139 -15.61 14.89 -0.05
C PHE A 139 -15.35 15.35 1.39
N LYS A 140 -14.28 16.13 1.62
CA LYS A 140 -13.95 16.69 2.93
C LYS A 140 -14.85 17.87 3.34
N LEU A 141 -15.39 18.62 2.37
CA LEU A 141 -16.23 19.81 2.62
C LEU A 141 -17.64 19.49 3.15
N LYS A 142 -17.94 18.21 3.39
CA LYS A 142 -19.19 17.70 3.93
C LYS A 142 -19.03 17.29 5.38
#